data_AF-A0A3S0ULV8-F1
#
_entry.id   AF-A0A3S0ULV8-F1
#
_cell.length_a   1.000
_cell.length_b   1.000
_cell.length_c   1.000
_cell.angle_alpha   90.00
_cell.angle_beta   90.00
_cell.angle_gamma   90.00
#
_symmetry.space_group_name_H-M   'P 1'
#
loop_
_entity.id
_entity.type
_entity.pdbx_description
1 polymer ?
#
loop_
_entity_poly.entity_id
_entity_poly.type
_entity_poly.pdbx_seq_one_letter_code
_entity_poly.pdbx_strand_id
1 'polypeptide(L)'
;MPKIINTISSLKKIDNSNNDEKISDIEENINKLSSFKNVKEFKKRNWKNILPPMTCDVELVQKFRDEAKTKDWKYTTLMNKILRYWYDNRKENKNNEDD
;
A
#
# COMPACT_ATOMS: atom_id res chain seq x y z
N MET A 1 -34.34 27.08 -9.26
CA MET A 1 -33.13 26.29 -9.55
C MET A 1 -32.01 26.76 -8.63
N PRO A 2 -31.35 25.88 -7.85
CA PRO A 2 -30.20 26.28 -7.06
C PRO A 2 -29.00 26.54 -7.98
N LYS A 3 -28.32 27.67 -7.78
CA LYS A 3 -27.12 28.07 -8.53
C LYS A 3 -25.92 27.30 -7.97
N ILE A 4 -25.29 26.47 -8.80
CA ILE A 4 -24.00 25.84 -8.50
C ILE A 4 -22.92 26.90 -8.74
N ILE A 5 -22.26 27.35 -7.68
CA ILE A 5 -21.12 28.27 -7.75
C ILE A 5 -19.86 27.40 -7.94
N ASN A 6 -19.30 27.40 -9.15
CA ASN A 6 -18.01 26.76 -9.43
C ASN A 6 -16.87 27.56 -8.77
N THR A 7 -16.52 27.22 -7.53
CA THR A 7 -15.43 27.86 -6.74
C THR A 7 -14.02 27.34 -7.07
N ILE A 8 -13.84 26.57 -8.14
CA ILE A 8 -12.54 25.94 -8.46
C ILE A 8 -11.52 26.97 -9.03
N SER A 9 -11.99 28.13 -9.52
CA SER A 9 -11.13 29.14 -10.16
C SER A 9 -10.24 29.96 -9.23
N SER A 10 -10.37 29.83 -7.90
CA SER A 10 -9.60 30.62 -6.93
C SER A 10 -8.38 29.90 -6.32
N LEU A 11 -8.11 28.65 -6.71
CA LEU A 11 -6.88 27.96 -6.32
C LEU A 11 -5.70 28.50 -7.14
N LYS A 12 -5.15 29.64 -6.70
CA LYS A 12 -3.84 30.13 -7.13
C LYS A 12 -2.83 29.00 -6.94
N LYS A 13 -2.13 28.63 -8.02
CA LYS A 13 -0.91 27.81 -7.92
C LYS A 13 0.06 28.54 -6.98
N ILE A 14 0.44 27.88 -5.90
CA ILE A 14 1.41 28.39 -4.93
C ILE A 14 2.79 28.13 -5.53
N ASP A 15 3.49 29.20 -5.88
CA ASP A 15 4.89 29.13 -6.32
C ASP A 15 5.77 28.67 -5.16
N ASN A 16 6.59 27.67 -5.45
CA ASN A 16 7.20 26.78 -4.48
C ASN A 16 8.54 27.30 -3.97
N SER A 17 8.62 28.58 -3.59
CA SER A 17 9.92 29.22 -3.35
C SER A 17 10.33 29.40 -1.89
N ASN A 18 9.47 29.33 -0.86
CA ASN A 18 9.89 29.49 0.56
C ASN A 18 8.77 29.05 1.55
N ASN A 19 8.44 27.76 1.65
CA ASN A 19 7.18 27.31 2.28
C ASN A 19 7.29 26.48 3.57
N ASP A 20 8.48 26.14 4.07
CA ASP A 20 8.56 25.18 5.19
C ASP A 20 7.93 25.72 6.50
N GLU A 21 8.15 26.99 6.85
CA GLU A 21 7.54 27.62 8.03
C GLU A 21 6.03 27.87 7.88
N LYS A 22 5.56 28.12 6.65
CA LYS A 22 4.13 28.40 6.40
C LYS A 22 3.26 27.13 6.42
N ILE A 23 3.86 25.97 6.14
CA ILE A 23 3.14 24.69 6.12
C ILE A 23 2.84 24.20 7.55
N SER A 24 3.77 24.38 8.50
CA SER A 24 3.58 23.95 9.89
C SER A 24 2.41 24.66 10.59
N ASP A 25 2.28 25.97 10.35
CA ASP A 25 1.20 26.78 10.96
C ASP A 25 -0.19 26.39 10.42
N ILE A 26 -0.25 25.94 9.16
CA ILE A 26 -1.48 25.46 8.53
C ILE A 26 -1.88 24.11 9.11
N GLU A 27 -0.92 23.19 9.28
CA GLU A 27 -1.16 21.88 9.90
C GLU A 27 -1.63 21.99 11.35
N GLU A 28 -1.04 22.90 12.13
CA GLU A 28 -1.43 23.12 13.54
C GLU A 28 -2.87 23.65 13.66
N ASN A 29 -3.29 24.51 12.73
CA ASN A 29 -4.64 25.08 12.72
C ASN A 29 -5.71 24.11 12.20
N ILE A 30 -5.36 23.20 11.29
CA ILE A 30 -6.27 22.13 10.82
C ILE A 30 -6.54 21.12 11.94
N ASN A 31 -5.53 20.76 12.73
CA ASN A 31 -5.67 19.84 13.86
C ASN A 31 -6.54 20.39 15.01
N LYS A 32 -6.73 21.73 15.08
CA LYS A 32 -7.60 22.41 16.04
C LYS A 32 -9.09 22.41 15.64
N LEU A 33 -9.42 22.08 14.39
CA LEU A 33 -10.82 22.00 13.93
C LEU A 33 -11.51 20.78 14.56
N SER A 34 -12.73 21.00 15.07
CA SER A 34 -13.55 19.94 15.71
C SER A 34 -13.80 18.74 14.80
N SER A 35 -13.87 18.96 13.49
CA SER A 35 -14.04 17.92 12.46
C SER A 35 -12.84 16.98 12.31
N PHE A 36 -11.64 17.38 12.75
CA PHE A 36 -10.41 16.61 12.62
C PHE A 36 -9.89 16.05 13.96
N LYS A 37 -10.50 16.45 15.08
CA LYS A 37 -10.05 16.18 16.46
C LYS A 37 -9.91 14.68 16.83
N ASN A 38 -10.47 13.76 16.02
CA ASN A 38 -10.43 12.32 16.24
C ASN A 38 -10.18 11.50 14.97
N VAL A 39 -9.64 12.10 13.91
CA VAL A 39 -9.36 11.36 12.68
C VAL A 39 -8.18 10.43 12.95
N LYS A 40 -8.41 9.12 12.86
CA LYS A 40 -7.36 8.11 13.00
C LYS A 40 -6.25 8.44 12.01
N GLU A 41 -5.10 8.80 12.54
CA GLU A 41 -3.95 9.23 11.74
C GLU A 41 -3.65 8.17 10.67
N PHE A 42 -3.62 8.59 9.41
CA PHE A 42 -3.34 7.70 8.29
C PHE A 42 -1.90 7.21 8.42
N LYS A 43 -1.70 6.04 9.03
CA LYS A 43 -0.39 5.38 9.03
C LYS A 43 0.05 5.16 7.60
N LYS A 44 1.08 5.90 7.18
CA LYS A 44 1.70 5.73 5.86
C LYS A 44 2.13 4.28 5.73
N ARG A 45 1.67 3.61 4.66
CA ARG A 45 2.09 2.24 4.35
C ARG A 45 3.59 2.23 4.10
N ASN A 46 4.31 1.29 4.72
CA ASN A 46 5.72 1.10 4.43
C ASN A 46 5.87 0.36 3.08
N TRP A 47 6.04 1.14 2.01
CA TRP A 47 6.18 0.63 0.65
C TRP A 47 7.36 -0.33 0.46
N LYS A 48 8.38 -0.32 1.35
CA LYS A 48 9.50 -1.27 1.29
C LYS A 48 9.07 -2.73 1.55
N ASN A 49 7.96 -2.93 2.26
CA ASN A 49 7.49 -4.26 2.66
C ASN A 49 6.31 -4.75 1.81
N ILE A 50 6.00 -4.05 0.72
CA ILE A 50 4.84 -4.35 -0.12
C ILE A 50 5.34 -4.76 -1.50
N LEU A 51 4.91 -5.95 -1.95
CA LEU A 51 5.13 -6.33 -3.34
C LEU A 51 4.36 -5.35 -4.25
N PRO A 52 5.02 -4.79 -5.29
CA PRO A 52 4.32 -3.96 -6.25
C PRO A 52 3.28 -4.80 -7.01
N PRO A 53 2.27 -4.15 -7.62
CA PRO A 53 1.39 -4.83 -8.57
C PRO A 53 2.23 -5.47 -9.69
N MET A 54 2.04 -6.76 -9.90
CA MET A 54 2.78 -7.55 -10.89
C MET A 54 1.82 -8.44 -11.66
N THR A 55 2.10 -8.65 -12.94
CA THR A 55 1.42 -9.65 -13.76
C THR A 55 2.06 -11.02 -13.55
N CYS A 56 1.28 -12.07 -13.77
CA CYS A 56 1.73 -13.45 -13.72
C CYS A 56 1.11 -14.20 -14.91
N ASP A 57 1.72 -15.31 -15.29
CA ASP A 57 1.20 -16.19 -16.33
C ASP A 57 -0.25 -16.60 -16.04
N VAL A 58 -1.09 -16.57 -17.08
CA VAL A 58 -2.54 -16.76 -16.95
C VAL A 58 -2.88 -18.17 -16.44
N GLU A 59 -2.18 -19.20 -16.93
CA GLU A 59 -2.43 -20.58 -16.52
C GLU A 59 -2.02 -20.79 -15.06
N LEU A 60 -0.90 -20.20 -14.63
CA LEU A 60 -0.46 -20.24 -13.23
C LEU A 60 -1.44 -19.53 -12.31
N VAL A 61 -1.99 -18.38 -12.71
CA VAL A 61 -3.02 -17.66 -11.94
C VAL A 61 -4.26 -18.53 -11.76
N GLN A 62 -4.68 -19.25 -12.80
CA GLN A 62 -5.86 -20.11 -12.72
C GLN A 62 -5.62 -21.29 -11.77
N LYS A 63 -4.49 -22.00 -11.92
CA LYS A 63 -4.09 -23.09 -11.01
C LYS A 63 -4.01 -22.64 -9.56
N PHE A 64 -3.41 -21.47 -9.31
CA PHE A 64 -3.31 -20.90 -7.97
C PHE A 64 -4.68 -20.58 -7.37
N ARG A 65 -5.62 -20.05 -8.16
CA ARG A 65 -6.99 -19.75 -7.70
C ARG A 65 -7.75 -21.02 -7.37
N ASP A 66 -7.62 -22.04 -8.21
CA ASP A 66 -8.27 -23.33 -8.01
C ASP A 66 -7.74 -24.03 -6.76
N GLU A 67 -6.42 -24.03 -6.56
CA GLU A 67 -5.80 -24.57 -5.34
C GLU A 67 -6.28 -23.83 -4.08
N ALA A 68 -6.30 -22.50 -4.12
CA ALA A 68 -6.79 -21.71 -3.00
C ALA A 68 -8.26 -22.02 -2.68
N LYS A 69 -9.10 -22.19 -3.70
CA LYS A 69 -10.51 -22.55 -3.54
C LYS A 69 -10.69 -23.96 -2.96
N THR A 70 -9.96 -24.95 -3.47
CA THR A 70 -10.01 -26.34 -2.98
C THR A 70 -9.59 -26.45 -1.53
N LYS A 71 -8.66 -25.60 -1.07
CA LYS A 71 -8.16 -25.59 0.31
C LYS A 71 -8.92 -24.63 1.24
N ASP A 72 -9.93 -23.92 0.74
CA ASP A 72 -10.62 -22.83 1.43
C ASP A 72 -9.64 -21.79 2.03
N TRP A 73 -8.62 -21.44 1.25
CA TRP A 73 -7.59 -20.49 1.65
C TRP A 73 -7.76 -19.15 0.96
N LYS A 74 -7.45 -18.08 1.71
CA LYS A 74 -7.21 -16.77 1.10
C LYS A 74 -5.98 -16.86 0.20
N TYR A 75 -6.00 -16.12 -0.91
CA TYR A 75 -4.85 -16.03 -1.82
C TYR A 75 -3.57 -15.59 -1.11
N THR A 76 -3.66 -14.65 -0.18
CA THR A 76 -2.51 -14.22 0.64
C THR A 76 -1.95 -15.35 1.49
N THR A 77 -2.80 -16.21 2.04
CA THR A 77 -2.38 -17.39 2.81
C THR A 77 -1.61 -18.38 1.94
N LEU A 78 -2.14 -18.71 0.76
CA LEU A 78 -1.47 -19.62 -0.17
C LEU A 78 -0.14 -19.03 -0.67
N MET A 79 -0.12 -17.76 -1.07
CA MET A 79 1.09 -17.07 -1.49
C MET A 79 2.17 -17.07 -0.39
N ASN A 80 1.80 -16.79 0.86
CA ASN A 80 2.73 -16.82 1.99
C ASN A 80 3.30 -18.23 2.23
N LYS A 81 2.48 -19.27 2.07
CA LYS A 81 2.96 -20.66 2.19
C LYS A 81 3.95 -21.01 1.09
N ILE A 82 3.65 -20.66 -0.17
CA ILE A 82 4.54 -20.88 -1.31
C ILE A 82 5.87 -20.15 -1.12
N LEU A 83 5.83 -18.86 -0.78
CA LEU A 83 7.03 -18.06 -0.56
C LEU A 83 7.88 -18.62 0.60
N ARG A 84 7.25 -18.98 1.71
CA ARG A 84 7.94 -19.59 2.85
C ARG A 84 8.62 -20.90 2.45
N TYR A 85 7.87 -21.81 1.82
CA TYR A 85 8.41 -23.07 1.32
C TYR A 85 9.61 -22.84 0.38
N TRP A 86 9.49 -21.92 -0.57
CA TRP A 86 10.58 -21.63 -1.50
C TRP A 86 11.84 -21.14 -0.80
N TYR A 87 11.73 -20.18 0.12
CA TYR A 87 12.89 -19.62 0.81
C TYR A 87 13.47 -20.51 1.90
N ASP A 88 12.64 -21.32 2.56
CA ASP A 88 13.08 -22.27 3.58
C ASP A 88 13.85 -23.44 2.93
N ASN A 89 13.30 -24.09 1.90
CA ASN A 89 13.98 -25.21 1.22
C ASN A 89 15.22 -24.78 0.42
N ARG A 90 15.27 -23.51 -0.03
CA ARG A 90 16.47 -22.98 -0.71
C ARG A 90 17.67 -22.88 0.24
N LYS A 91 17.46 -22.83 1.56
CA LYS A 91 18.56 -22.86 2.55
C LYS A 91 19.07 -24.27 2.81
N GLU A 92 18.20 -25.28 2.73
CA GLU A 92 18.58 -26.67 2.99
C GLU A 92 19.50 -27.23 1.89
N ASN A 93 19.37 -26.76 0.65
CA ASN A 93 20.21 -27.19 -0.48
C ASN A 93 21.62 -26.55 -0.51
N LYS A 94 22.05 -25.82 0.52
CA LYS A 94 23.39 -25.22 0.58
C LYS A 94 24.43 -26.04 1.35
N ASN A 95 24.06 -27.18 1.92
CA ASN A 95 24.95 -27.97 2.77
C ASN A 95 25.51 -29.26 2.10
N ASN A 96 25.32 -29.45 0.79
CA ASN A 96 25.75 -30.68 0.07
C ASN A 96 26.79 -30.39 -1.04
N GLU A 97 27.65 -29.40 -0.86
CA GLU A 97 28.83 -29.17 -1.72
C GLU A 97 30.08 -29.02 -0.83
N ASP A 98 30.48 -30.12 -0.18
CA ASP A 98 31.84 -30.34 0.35
C ASP A 98 31.96 -31.85 0.67
N ASP A 99 32.17 -32.67 -0.36
CA ASP A 99 32.81 -34.00 -0.26
C ASP A 99 33.58 -34.29 -1.55
#